data_AF-A0A822Z5R1-F1
#
_entry.id   AF-A0A822Z5R1-F1
#
_cell.length_a   1.000
_cell.length_b   1.000
_cell.length_c   1.000
_cell.angle_alpha   90.00
_cell.angle_beta   90.00
_cell.angle_gamma   90.00
#
_symmetry.space_group_name_H-M   'P 1'
#
loop_
_entity.id
_entity.type
_entity.pdbx_description
1 polymer ?
#
loop_
_entity_poly.entity_id
_entity_poly.type
_entity_poly.pdbx_seq_one_letter_code
_entity_poly.pdbx_strand_id
1 'polypeptide(L)'
;MADSRVERAVEVLSLLAKCREGREEMERLDGFVGVLVRVLLNGSPRGVQHALSTLNSLCYCNEGMRWQAKREEIEEICLGFLED
;
A
#
# COMPACT_ATOMS: atom_id res chain seq x y z
N MET A 1 -11.19 17.38 -3.11
CA MET A 1 -12.14 16.51 -3.86
C MET A 1 -11.45 15.33 -4.57
N ALA A 2 -10.15 15.39 -4.88
CA ALA A 2 -9.41 14.24 -5.45
C ALA A 2 -9.14 13.13 -4.43
N ASP A 3 -8.85 13.47 -3.16
CA ASP A 3 -8.56 12.50 -2.10
C ASP A 3 -9.67 11.49 -1.87
N SER A 4 -10.93 11.91 -2.00
CA SER A 4 -12.08 11.01 -1.86
C SER A 4 -12.05 9.87 -2.88
N ARG A 5 -11.66 10.11 -4.13
CA ARG A 5 -11.62 9.06 -5.16
C ARG A 5 -10.44 8.12 -4.97
N VAL A 6 -9.28 8.67 -4.63
CA VAL A 6 -8.07 7.89 -4.35
C VAL A 6 -8.29 7.02 -3.10
N GLU A 7 -8.84 7.60 -2.03
CA GLU A 7 -9.18 6.87 -0.80
C GLU A 7 -10.11 5.69 -1.08
N ARG A 8 -11.19 5.89 -1.85
CA ARG A 8 -12.11 4.80 -2.22
C ARG A 8 -11.44 3.73 -3.08
N ALA A 9 -10.56 4.11 -4.00
CA ALA A 9 -9.83 3.14 -4.80
C ALA A 9 -8.89 2.29 -3.92
N VAL A 10 -8.14 2.92 -3.03
CA VAL A 10 -7.21 2.22 -2.12
C VAL A 10 -7.97 1.40 -1.08
N GLU A 11 -9.15 1.83 -0.65
CA GLU A 11 -10.07 1.03 0.17
C GLU A 11 -10.40 -0.29 -0.53
N VAL A 12 -10.79 -0.26 -1.82
CA VAL A 12 -11.05 -1.48 -2.60
C VAL A 12 -9.80 -2.35 -2.74
N LEU A 13 -8.63 -1.76 -3.00
CA LEU A 13 -7.37 -2.51 -3.05
C LEU A 13 -7.09 -3.21 -1.71
N SER A 14 -7.35 -2.56 -0.58
CA SER A 14 -7.16 -3.17 0.75
C SER A 14 -8.10 -4.35 1.01
N LEU A 15 -9.26 -4.38 0.35
CA LEU A 15 -10.18 -5.53 0.39
C LEU A 15 -9.68 -6.66 -0.51
N LEU A 16 -9.24 -6.35 -1.73
CA LEU A 16 -8.70 -7.32 -2.68
C LEU A 16 -7.42 -7.98 -2.17
N ALA A 17 -6.56 -7.26 -1.46
CA ALA A 17 -5.34 -7.83 -0.90
C ALA A 17 -5.60 -8.97 0.10
N LYS A 18 -6.81 -9.09 0.64
CA LYS A 18 -7.18 -10.18 1.56
C LYS A 18 -7.34 -11.53 0.86
N CYS A 19 -7.68 -11.57 -0.43
CA CYS A 19 -7.73 -12.82 -1.20
C CYS A 19 -6.42 -13.08 -1.96
N ARG A 20 -6.14 -14.35 -2.28
CA ARG A 20 -4.87 -14.74 -2.91
C ARG A 20 -4.79 -14.18 -4.33
N GLU A 21 -5.86 -14.33 -5.08
CA GLU A 21 -6.01 -13.88 -6.46
C GLU A 21 -5.81 -12.37 -6.58
N GLY A 22 -6.35 -11.59 -5.62
CA GLY A 22 -6.15 -10.16 -5.59
C GLY A 22 -4.69 -9.77 -5.40
N ARG A 23 -3.94 -10.49 -4.55
CA ARG A 23 -2.50 -10.26 -4.37
C ARG A 23 -1.68 -10.67 -5.59
N GLU A 24 -1.98 -11.81 -6.18
CA GLU A 24 -1.31 -12.30 -7.40
C GLU A 24 -1.45 -11.30 -8.55
N GLU A 25 -2.64 -10.72 -8.73
CA GLU A 25 -2.87 -9.71 -9.77
C GLU A 25 -2.18 -8.37 -9.45
N MET A 26 -2.13 -7.95 -8.18
CA MET A 26 -1.36 -6.77 -7.78
C MET A 26 0.14 -6.94 -8.02
N GLU A 27 0.66 -8.15 -7.81
CA GLU A 27 2.08 -8.45 -8.02
C GLU A 27 2.51 -8.33 -9.49
N ARG A 28 1.60 -8.66 -10.41
CA ARG A 28 1.84 -8.55 -11.86
C ARG A 28 1.95 -7.10 -12.34
N LEU A 29 1.57 -6.13 -11.52
CA LEU A 29 1.59 -4.72 -11.87
C LEU A 29 2.91 -4.07 -11.46
N ASP A 30 3.72 -3.71 -12.46
CA ASP A 30 4.95 -2.95 -12.23
C ASP A 30 4.66 -1.61 -11.54
N GLY A 31 5.43 -1.33 -10.48
CA GLY A 31 5.31 -0.08 -9.73
C GLY A 31 4.09 0.01 -8.80
N PHE A 32 3.37 -1.09 -8.57
CA PHE A 32 2.22 -1.11 -7.65
C PHE A 32 2.60 -0.62 -6.24
N VAL A 33 3.74 -1.09 -5.72
CA VAL A 33 4.29 -0.66 -4.43
C VAL A 33 4.50 0.86 -4.40
N GLY A 34 5.09 1.44 -5.44
CA GLY A 34 5.31 2.89 -5.54
C GLY A 34 4.02 3.73 -5.64
N VAL A 35 2.91 3.15 -6.11
CA VAL A 35 1.59 3.79 -6.01
C VAL A 35 1.15 3.88 -4.54
N LEU A 36 1.29 2.79 -3.78
CA LEU A 36 0.94 2.78 -2.36
C LEU A 36 1.82 3.73 -1.55
N VAL A 37 3.13 3.79 -1.83
CA VAL A 37 4.08 4.75 -1.20
C VAL A 37 3.60 6.18 -1.37
N ARG A 38 3.16 6.57 -2.58
CA ARG A 38 2.64 7.92 -2.83
C ARG A 38 1.38 8.23 -2.03
N VAL A 39 0.53 7.23 -1.79
CA VAL A 39 -0.65 7.36 -0.92
C VAL A 39 -0.23 7.48 0.54
N LEU A 40 0.81 6.78 0.98
CA LEU A 40 1.35 6.96 2.34
C LEU A 40 1.84 8.39 2.58
N LEU A 41 2.53 8.98 1.60
CA LEU A 41 3.12 10.32 1.73
C LEU A 41 2.10 11.46 1.62
N ASN A 42 1.08 11.32 0.77
CA ASN A 42 0.20 12.43 0.38
C ASN A 42 -1.29 12.16 0.58
N GLY A 43 -1.66 10.98 1.08
CA GLY A 43 -3.04 10.54 1.20
C GLY A 43 -3.75 11.11 2.43
N SER A 44 -5.08 11.02 2.43
CA SER A 44 -5.88 11.23 3.64
C SER A 44 -5.52 10.19 4.71
N PRO A 45 -5.77 10.45 6.01
CA PRO A 45 -5.51 9.46 7.06
C PRO A 45 -6.15 8.09 6.80
N ARG A 46 -7.36 8.08 6.21
CA ARG A 46 -8.03 6.84 5.80
C ARG A 46 -7.33 6.19 4.59
N GLY A 47 -6.93 6.98 3.59
CA GLY A 47 -6.17 6.50 2.44
C GLY A 47 -4.84 5.86 2.87
N VAL A 48 -4.12 6.50 3.79
CA VAL A 48 -2.89 5.98 4.41
C VAL A 48 -3.16 4.66 5.11
N GLN A 49 -4.20 4.58 5.95
CA GLN A 49 -4.55 3.34 6.64
C GLN A 49 -4.85 2.17 5.68
N HIS A 50 -5.60 2.43 4.61
CA HIS A 50 -5.89 1.41 3.59
C HIS A 50 -4.63 1.03 2.80
N ALA A 51 -3.76 1.98 2.48
CA ALA A 51 -2.50 1.72 1.81
C ALA A 51 -1.56 0.86 2.67
N LEU A 52 -1.38 1.20 3.96
CA LEU A 52 -0.60 0.39 4.91
C LEU A 52 -1.12 -1.04 5.01
N SER A 53 -2.44 -1.21 5.13
CA SER A 53 -3.07 -2.53 5.19
C SER A 53 -2.77 -3.36 3.94
N THR A 54 -2.87 -2.74 2.76
CA THR A 54 -2.55 -3.36 1.47
C THR A 54 -1.08 -3.75 1.38
N LEU A 55 -0.17 -2.82 1.70
CA LEU A 55 1.28 -3.02 1.69
C LEU A 55 1.71 -4.14 2.63
N ASN A 56 1.18 -4.16 3.86
CA ASN A 56 1.46 -5.19 4.84
C ASN A 56 1.02 -6.58 4.34
N SER A 57 -0.18 -6.68 3.75
CA SER A 57 -0.67 -7.93 3.20
C SER A 57 0.22 -8.47 2.06
N LEU A 58 0.68 -7.59 1.17
CA LEU A 58 1.58 -7.96 0.08
C LEU A 58 2.96 -8.38 0.59
N CYS A 59 3.57 -7.60 1.50
CA CYS A 59 4.89 -7.90 2.07
C CYS A 59 4.91 -9.16 2.95
N TYR A 60 3.75 -9.54 3.49
CA TYR A 60 3.60 -10.79 4.25
C TYR A 60 3.52 -12.00 3.33
N CYS A 61 2.83 -11.89 2.19
CA CYS A 61 2.59 -13.02 1.29
C CYS A 61 3.63 -13.20 0.19
N ASN A 62 4.44 -12.17 -0.11
CA ASN A 62 5.35 -12.20 -1.24
C ASN A 62 6.69 -11.50 -0.90
N GLU A 63 7.80 -12.25 -1.02
CA GLU A 63 9.14 -11.71 -0.76
C GLU A 63 9.55 -10.65 -1.78
N GLY A 64 9.20 -10.80 -3.06
CA GLY A 64 9.47 -9.80 -4.11
C GLY A 64 8.83 -8.45 -3.80
N MET A 65 7.56 -8.45 -3.36
CA MET A 65 6.86 -7.24 -2.91
C MET A 65 7.54 -6.63 -1.68
N ARG A 66 7.99 -7.45 -0.73
CA ARG A 66 8.77 -6.99 0.43
C ARG A 66 10.09 -6.34 0.00
N TRP A 67 10.79 -6.91 -0.97
CA TRP A 67 12.02 -6.34 -1.51
C TRP A 67 11.76 -5.00 -2.20
N GLN A 68 10.69 -4.89 -2.99
CA GLN A 68 10.28 -3.62 -3.59
C GLN A 68 9.95 -2.57 -2.53
N ALA A 69 9.18 -2.94 -1.50
CA ALA A 69 8.85 -2.05 -0.39
C ALA A 69 10.09 -1.50 0.33
N LYS A 70 11.12 -2.34 0.53
CA LYS A 70 12.40 -1.89 1.10
C LYS A 70 13.15 -0.90 0.20
N ARG A 71 13.07 -1.07 -1.12
CA ARG A 71 13.73 -0.18 -2.10
C ARG A 71 13.06 1.20 -2.18
N GLU A 72 11.79 1.28 -1.80
CA GLU A 72 11.01 2.51 -1.77
C GLU A 72 11.11 3.22 -0.40
N GLU A 73 12.04 2.81 0.47
CA GLU A 73 12.32 3.45 1.78
C GLU A 73 11.07 3.58 2.68
N ILE A 74 10.12 2.65 2.53
CA ILE A 74 8.83 2.67 3.26
C ILE A 74 9.00 2.59 4.77
N GLU A 75 10.12 2.03 5.25
CA GLU A 75 10.40 1.87 6.67
C GLU A 75 10.42 3.22 7.41
N GLU A 76 11.07 4.24 6.85
CA GLU A 76 11.11 5.58 7.46
C GLU A 76 9.73 6.23 7.49
N ILE A 77 8.96 6.09 6.40
CA ILE A 77 7.59 6.60 6.30
C ILE A 77 6.71 5.95 7.37
N CYS A 78 6.80 4.62 7.52
CA CYS A 78 6.01 3.89 8.52
C CYS A 78 6.39 4.23 9.96
N LEU A 79 7.68 4.46 10.23
CA LEU A 79 8.15 4.88 11.56
C LEU A 79 7.60 6.26 11.92
N GLY A 80 7.54 7.20 10.97
CA GLY A 80 6.93 8.51 11.19
C GLY A 80 5.49 8.44 11.69
N PHE A 81 4.69 7.45 11.24
CA PHE A 81 3.32 7.26 11.73
C PHE A 81 3.22 6.74 13.17
N LEU A 82 4.30 6.24 13.76
CA LEU A 82 4.32 5.76 15.15
C LEU A 82 4.73 6.86 16.14
N GLU A 83 5.33 7.93 15.64
CA GLU A 83 5.83 9.06 16.44
C GLU A 83 4.78 10.18 16.63
N ASP A 84 3.67 10.11 15.88
CA ASP A 84 2.48 10.96 15.99
C ASP A 84 1.40 10.38 16.94
#